data_AF-A0A0B6YHL4-F1
#
_entry.id   AF-A0A0B6YHL4-F1
#
_cell.length_a   1.000
_cell.length_b   1.000
_cell.length_c   1.000
_cell.angle_alpha   90.00
_cell.angle_beta   90.00
_cell.angle_gamma   90.00
#
_symmetry.space_group_name_H-M   'P 1'
#
loop_
_entity.id
_entity.type
_entity.pdbx_description
1 polymer ?
#
loop_
_entity_poly.entity_id
_entity_poly.type
_entity_poly.pdbx_seq_one_letter_code
_entity_poly.pdbx_strand_id
1 'polypeptide(L)'
;SNFVSQEPGCPIDIKNEMKKKYNVDLDFYDKVEVNGSDAAPLYVFLKKEQGGLLVDAIKWNYTKFLVDREGKVVSRFGPSTDPLSMSKDIEALLN
;
A
#
# COMPACT_ATOMS: atom_id res chain seq x y z
N SER A 1 10.74 8.72 -3.21
CA SER A 1 10.64 7.51 -2.42
C SER A 1 11.28 7.75 -1.07
N ASN A 2 10.50 7.60 0.00
CA ASN A 2 10.93 7.85 1.39
C ASN A 2 11.45 6.60 2.13
N PHE A 3 11.74 5.52 1.42
CA PHE A 3 12.33 4.30 1.98
C PHE A 3 13.56 3.93 1.15
N VAL A 4 14.66 4.61 1.46
CA VAL A 4 15.91 4.56 0.69
C VAL A 4 16.45 3.13 0.63
N SER A 5 16.76 2.68 -0.58
CA SER A 5 17.53 1.46 -0.92
C SER A 5 16.85 0.08 -0.87
N GLN A 6 15.55 -0.05 -0.60
CA GLN A 6 14.87 -1.37 -0.63
C GLN A 6 14.21 -1.74 -1.97
N GLU A 7 14.05 -0.77 -2.88
CA GLU A 7 13.66 -1.02 -4.27
C GLU A 7 14.74 -0.46 -5.22
N PRO A 8 15.87 -1.17 -5.38
CA PRO A 8 16.94 -0.75 -6.28
C PRO A 8 16.62 -1.02 -7.77
N GLY A 9 15.59 -1.81 -8.07
CA GLY A 9 15.22 -2.19 -9.44
C GLY A 9 14.22 -1.25 -10.12
N CYS A 10 14.17 -1.29 -11.45
CA CYS A 10 13.12 -0.64 -12.23
C CYS A 10 11.75 -1.32 -11.96
N PRO A 11 10.63 -0.58 -11.89
CA PRO A 11 9.30 -1.18 -11.69
C PRO A 11 8.96 -2.32 -12.66
N ILE A 12 9.38 -2.20 -13.93
CA ILE A 12 9.18 -3.23 -14.98
C ILE A 12 9.93 -4.53 -14.62
N ASP A 13 11.15 -4.42 -14.10
CA ASP A 13 11.95 -5.58 -13.73
C ASP A 13 11.33 -6.31 -12.53
N ILE A 14 10.88 -5.55 -11.52
CA ILE A 14 10.20 -6.11 -10.34
C ILE A 14 8.91 -6.84 -10.75
N LYS A 15 8.09 -6.25 -11.64
CA LYS A 15 6.87 -6.89 -12.15
C LYS A 15 7.20 -8.22 -12.85
N ASN A 16 8.18 -8.22 -13.75
CA ASN A 16 8.57 -9.40 -14.49
C ASN A 16 9.14 -10.50 -13.59
N GLU A 17 9.95 -10.13 -12.60
CA GLU A 17 10.49 -11.07 -11.60
C GLU A 17 9.39 -11.68 -10.73
N MET A 18 8.45 -10.88 -10.23
CA MET A 18 7.33 -11.36 -9.42
C MET A 18 6.41 -12.28 -10.22
N LYS A 19 6.09 -11.91 -11.47
CA LYS A 19 5.29 -12.75 -12.37
C LYS A 19 5.99 -14.07 -12.66
N LYS A 20 7.29 -14.06 -12.95
CA LYS A 20 8.08 -15.27 -13.19
C LYS A 20 8.15 -16.17 -11.96
N LYS A 21 8.34 -15.59 -10.76
CA LYS A 21 8.57 -16.33 -9.52
C LYS A 21 7.29 -16.87 -8.89
N TYR A 22 6.21 -16.10 -8.95
CA TYR A 22 4.98 -16.39 -8.21
C TYR A 22 3.75 -16.58 -9.11
N ASN A 23 3.89 -16.43 -10.43
CA ASN A 23 2.79 -16.51 -11.39
C ASN A 23 1.61 -15.58 -11.05
N VAL A 24 1.92 -14.39 -10.52
CA VAL A 24 0.95 -13.34 -10.20
C VAL A 24 1.00 -12.25 -11.27
N ASP A 25 -0.16 -11.71 -11.63
CA ASP A 25 -0.24 -10.47 -12.42
C ASP A 25 -0.66 -9.35 -11.47
N LEU A 26 0.30 -8.50 -11.13
CA LEU A 26 0.09 -7.33 -10.27
C LEU A 26 0.26 -6.07 -11.12
N ASP A 27 -0.57 -5.09 -10.83
CA ASP A 27 -0.38 -3.74 -11.35
C ASP A 27 0.69 -3.03 -10.54
N PHE A 28 1.70 -2.53 -11.24
CA PHE A 28 2.74 -1.69 -10.68
C PHE A 28 2.57 -0.30 -11.27
N TYR A 29 2.66 0.70 -10.41
CA TYR A 29 2.58 2.12 -10.78
C TYR A 29 3.95 2.77 -10.69
N ASP A 30 4.07 3.97 -11.25
CA ASP A 30 5.30 4.76 -11.14
C ASP A 30 5.65 5.04 -9.69
N LYS A 31 6.96 5.21 -9.45
CA LYS A 31 7.51 5.52 -8.14
C LYS A 31 7.06 6.92 -7.72
N VAL A 32 6.34 7.02 -6.60
CA VAL A 32 5.83 8.28 -6.05
C VAL A 32 6.31 8.52 -4.62
N GLU A 33 6.18 9.77 -4.14
CA GLU A 33 6.29 10.08 -2.72
C GLU A 33 4.98 9.75 -1.99
N VAL A 34 5.11 9.14 -0.81
CA VAL A 34 3.96 8.78 0.04
C VAL A 34 3.86 9.66 1.29
N ASN A 35 4.91 10.42 1.60
CA ASN A 35 5.04 11.36 2.72
C ASN A 35 5.71 12.65 2.24
N GLY A 36 5.67 13.69 3.08
CA GLY A 36 6.23 15.00 2.76
C GLY A 36 5.27 15.89 1.97
N SER A 37 5.75 17.08 1.61
CA SER A 37 4.99 18.07 0.81
C SER A 37 4.65 17.57 -0.59
N ASP A 38 5.50 16.69 -1.13
CA ASP A 38 5.39 16.22 -2.51
C ASP A 38 4.65 14.87 -2.60
N ALA A 39 4.00 14.45 -1.51
CA ALA A 39 3.24 13.21 -1.47
C ALA A 39 2.15 13.21 -2.54
N ALA A 40 2.04 12.11 -3.29
CA ALA A 40 1.02 11.96 -4.31
C ALA A 40 -0.39 12.14 -3.71
N PRO A 41 -1.34 12.78 -4.43
CA PRO A 41 -2.66 13.10 -3.89
C PRO A 41 -3.41 11.91 -3.31
N LEU A 42 -3.27 10.72 -3.93
CA LEU A 42 -3.84 9.48 -3.41
C LEU A 42 -3.36 9.17 -1.98
N TYR A 43 -2.05 9.26 -1.71
CA TYR A 43 -1.52 8.97 -0.39
C TYR A 43 -1.86 10.05 0.64
N VAL A 44 -2.02 11.31 0.21
CA VAL A 44 -2.58 12.37 1.07
C VAL A 44 -4.00 12.00 1.49
N PHE A 45 -4.85 11.60 0.55
CA PHE A 45 -6.22 11.17 0.81
C PHE A 45 -6.27 9.93 1.73
N LEU A 46 -5.54 8.87 1.41
CA LEU A 46 -5.54 7.63 2.19
C LEU A 46 -5.11 7.84 3.65
N LYS A 47 -4.05 8.64 3.88
CA LYS A 47 -3.59 8.96 5.25
C LYS A 47 -4.60 9.83 6.02
N LYS A 48 -5.35 10.70 5.32
CA LYS A 48 -6.41 11.50 5.92
C LYS A 48 -7.60 10.65 6.35
N GLU A 49 -8.05 9.72 5.49
CA GLU A 49 -9.18 8.85 5.78
C GLU A 49 -8.86 7.81 6.86
N GLN A 50 -7.65 7.25 6.83
CA GLN A 50 -7.16 6.28 7.82
C GLN A 50 -5.79 6.71 8.36
N GLY A 51 -5.84 7.65 9.30
CA GLY A 51 -4.68 8.20 9.99
C GLY A 51 -4.03 7.21 10.97
N GLY A 52 -2.84 7.58 11.45
CA GLY A 52 -2.21 6.91 12.59
C GLY A 52 -2.62 7.58 13.90
N LEU A 53 -2.41 6.90 15.03
CA LEU A 53 -2.82 7.40 16.35
C LEU A 53 -2.13 8.69 16.81
N LEU A 54 -0.91 8.95 16.31
CA LEU A 54 -0.09 10.11 16.72
C LEU A 54 0.40 10.91 15.52
N VAL A 55 0.77 10.21 14.44
CA VAL A 55 1.21 10.79 13.17
C VAL A 55 0.60 9.94 12.06
N ASP A 56 0.08 10.60 11.03
CA ASP A 56 -0.58 9.97 9.88
C ASP A 56 0.41 9.43 8.84
N ALA A 57 1.67 9.86 8.89
CA ALA A 57 2.75 9.41 8.02
C ALA A 57 2.84 7.88 7.88
N ILE A 58 3.13 7.42 6.67
CA ILE A 58 3.41 6.02 6.37
C ILE A 58 4.81 5.70 6.90
N LYS A 59 4.89 4.84 7.92
CA LYS A 59 6.11 4.64 8.71
C LYS A 59 7.14 3.75 8.03
N TRP A 60 6.71 2.82 7.17
CA TRP A 60 7.58 1.88 6.48
C TRP A 60 6.93 1.29 5.21
N ASN A 61 7.75 0.61 4.40
CA ASN A 61 7.30 -0.25 3.31
C ASN A 61 6.25 -1.27 3.78
N TYR A 62 5.38 -1.69 2.87
CA TYR A 62 4.28 -2.63 3.13
C TYR A 62 3.19 -2.12 4.09
N THR A 63 2.97 -0.82 4.20
CA THR A 63 1.70 -0.31 4.76
C THR A 63 0.57 -0.61 3.76
N LYS A 64 -0.57 -1.14 4.24
CA LYS A 64 -1.71 -1.48 3.37
C LYS A 64 -2.93 -0.64 3.73
N PHE A 65 -3.73 -0.30 2.73
CA PHE A 65 -5.03 0.36 2.90
C PHE A 65 -6.10 -0.54 2.28
N LEU A 66 -7.21 -0.73 2.99
CA LEU A 66 -8.38 -1.43 2.49
C LEU A 66 -9.42 -0.42 2.09
N VAL A 67 -9.86 -0.49 0.84
CA VAL A 67 -10.86 0.39 0.23
C VAL A 67 -12.04 -0.49 -0.19
N ASP A 68 -13.25 -0.08 0.18
CA ASP A 68 -14.47 -0.82 -0.17
C ASP A 68 -14.94 -0.52 -1.61
N ARG A 69 -16.05 -1.15 -2.01
CA ARG A 69 -16.61 -1.03 -3.38
C ARG A 69 -17.15 0.37 -3.70
N GLU A 70 -17.42 1.18 -2.69
CA GLU A 70 -17.88 2.56 -2.84
C GLU A 70 -16.71 3.55 -2.87
N GLY A 71 -15.48 3.07 -2.72
CA GLY A 71 -14.27 3.88 -2.72
C GLY A 71 -13.92 4.47 -1.36
N LYS A 72 -14.56 4.03 -0.28
CA LYS A 72 -14.26 4.48 1.08
C LYS A 72 -13.09 3.70 1.66
N VAL A 73 -12.15 4.41 2.29
CA VAL A 73 -11.00 3.79 2.98
C VAL A 73 -11.46 3.30 4.35
N VAL A 74 -11.61 1.99 4.50
CA VAL A 74 -12.24 1.38 5.67
C VAL A 74 -11.24 0.87 6.70
N SER A 75 -9.98 0.65 6.31
CA SER A 75 -8.93 0.21 7.24
C SER A 75 -7.53 0.53 6.74
N ARG A 76 -6.59 0.61 7.69
CA ARG A 76 -5.15 0.74 7.42
C ARG A 76 -4.38 -0.27 8.28
N PHE A 77 -3.51 -1.03 7.64
CA PHE A 77 -2.70 -2.07 8.26
C PHE A 77 -1.22 -1.68 8.26
N GLY A 78 -0.56 -2.00 9.37
CA GLY A 78 0.85 -1.72 9.54
C GLY A 78 1.74 -2.62 8.68
N PRO A 79 3.02 -2.24 8.51
CA PRO A 79 4.04 -3.04 7.82
C PRO A 79 4.10 -4.49 8.32
N SER A 80 4.03 -4.68 9.63
CA SER A 80 4.14 -5.96 10.33
C SER A 80 2.83 -6.74 10.45
N THR A 81 1.71 -6.21 9.95
CA THR A 81 0.45 -6.96 9.95
C THR A 81 0.59 -8.16 9.02
N ASP A 82 0.30 -9.35 9.55
CA ASP A 82 0.25 -10.60 8.79
C ASP A 82 -0.83 -10.50 7.70
N PRO A 83 -0.49 -10.66 6.41
CA PRO A 83 -1.46 -10.58 5.34
C PRO A 83 -2.67 -11.50 5.51
N LEU A 84 -2.49 -12.70 6.05
CA LEU A 84 -3.60 -13.66 6.22
C LEU A 84 -4.60 -13.23 7.29
N SER A 85 -4.17 -12.40 8.24
CA SER A 85 -5.09 -11.85 9.25
C SER A 85 -6.11 -10.87 8.66
N MET A 86 -5.77 -10.23 7.52
CA MET A 86 -6.64 -9.27 6.83
C MET A 86 -7.76 -9.92 6.03
N SER A 87 -7.72 -11.24 5.78
CA SER A 87 -8.72 -11.93 4.96
C SER A 87 -10.13 -11.76 5.51
N LYS A 88 -10.30 -11.75 6.83
CA LYS A 88 -11.60 -11.54 7.48
C LYS A 88 -12.17 -10.15 7.18
N ASP A 89 -11.33 -9.13 7.19
CA ASP A 89 -11.73 -7.75 6.91
C ASP A 89 -12.10 -7.59 5.43
N ILE A 90 -11.38 -8.27 4.53
CA ILE A 90 -11.67 -8.27 3.10
C ILE A 90 -12.99 -9.01 2.82
N GLU A 91 -13.16 -10.22 3.36
CA GLU A 91 -14.37 -11.04 3.18
C GLU A 91 -15.62 -10.34 3.68
N ALA A 92 -15.54 -9.59 4.77
CA ALA A 92 -16.65 -8.80 5.30
C ALA A 92 -17.18 -7.76 4.29
N LEU A 93 -16.35 -7.27 3.37
CA LEU A 93 -16.71 -6.28 2.35
C LEU A 93 -17.16 -6.91 1.03
N LEU A 94 -17.10 -8.24 0.90
CA LEU A 94 -17.46 -8.94 -0.33
C LEU A 94 -18.93 -9.33 -0.41
N ASN A 95 -19.66 -9.26 0.70
CA ASN A 95 -21.09 -9.57 0.77
C ASN A 95 -21.97 -8.46 0.21
#